data_AF-W6TJQ3-F1
#
_entry.id   AF-W6TJQ3-F1
#
_cell.length_a   1.000
_cell.length_b   1.000
_cell.length_c   1.000
_cell.angle_alpha   90.00
_cell.angle_beta   90.00
_cell.angle_gamma   90.00
#
_symmetry.space_group_name_H-M   'P 1'
#
loop_
_entity.id
_entity.type
_entity.pdbx_description
1 polymer ?
#
loop_
_entity_poly.entity_id
_entity_poly.type
_entity_poly.pdbx_seq_one_letter_code
_entity_poly.pdbx_strand_id
1 'polypeptide(L)'
;MLNGRKIVPSEILGEIKKGLKFAYITDTAYFEELSTYIQNFNLVIIESTFKDDLKEEAKKKLHLTAKLAAQITKKAKVYQTGLIHFSERYTLNKDLYELLNEAQQEYPNGNIFLAKDGMKLKANKDKFIIK
;
A
#
# COMPACT_ATOMS: atom_id res chain seq x y z
N MET A 1 -7.10 -29.69 34.20
CA MET A 1 -7.80 -30.99 34.30
C MET A 1 -9.28 -30.69 34.44
N LEU A 2 -10.14 -31.31 33.64
CA LEU A 2 -11.60 -31.22 33.77
C LEU A 2 -12.13 -32.66 33.82
N ASN A 3 -12.84 -33.04 34.87
CA ASN A 3 -13.34 -34.41 35.10
C ASN A 3 -12.26 -35.51 34.93
N GLY A 4 -11.04 -35.27 35.43
CA GLY A 4 -9.94 -36.24 35.32
C GLY A 4 -9.23 -36.28 33.94
N ARG A 5 -9.71 -35.54 32.94
CA ARG A 5 -9.04 -35.41 31.63
C ARG A 5 -8.12 -34.19 31.61
N LYS A 6 -6.91 -34.37 31.07
CA LYS A 6 -6.02 -33.26 30.70
C LYS A 6 -6.56 -32.62 29.41
N ILE A 7 -6.92 -31.34 29.49
CA ILE A 7 -7.31 -30.56 28.31
C ILE A 7 -6.08 -29.79 27.83
N VAL A 8 -5.84 -29.82 26.52
CA VAL A 8 -4.74 -29.10 25.87
C VAL A 8 -5.26 -27.85 25.14
N PRO A 9 -4.42 -26.80 24.98
CA PRO A 9 -4.88 -25.53 24.41
C PRO A 9 -5.57 -25.65 23.03
N SER A 10 -5.15 -26.59 22.18
CA SER A 10 -5.77 -26.81 20.86
C SER A 10 -7.22 -27.29 20.91
N GLU A 11 -7.72 -27.76 22.06
CA GLU A 11 -9.11 -28.18 22.25
C GLU A 11 -10.03 -27.02 22.65
N ILE A 12 -9.47 -25.86 22.99
CA ILE A 12 -10.21 -24.69 23.50
C ILE A 12 -9.97 -23.47 22.62
N LEU A 13 -8.74 -23.29 22.13
CA LEU A 13 -8.38 -22.15 21.30
C LEU A 13 -8.97 -22.31 19.90
N GLY A 14 -9.55 -21.22 19.38
CA GLY A 14 -9.97 -21.14 17.99
C GLY A 14 -8.78 -20.97 17.03
N GLU A 15 -9.08 -20.83 15.74
CA GLU A 15 -8.05 -20.65 14.70
C GLU A 15 -7.13 -19.45 14.96
N ILE A 16 -5.87 -19.59 14.55
CA ILE A 16 -4.88 -18.53 14.61
C ILE A 16 -5.32 -17.39 13.71
N LYS A 17 -5.57 -16.22 14.30
CA LYS A 17 -5.90 -15.00 13.56
C LYS A 17 -4.63 -14.29 13.16
N LYS A 18 -4.38 -14.16 11.85
CA LYS A 18 -3.28 -13.35 11.32
C LYS A 18 -3.58 -11.87 11.56
N GLY A 19 -2.60 -11.12 12.04
CA GLY A 19 -2.70 -9.67 12.18
C GLY A 19 -2.64 -8.97 10.83
N LEU A 20 -3.27 -7.79 10.73
CA LEU A 20 -3.10 -6.92 9.57
C LEU A 20 -1.71 -6.29 9.57
N LYS A 21 -1.10 -6.26 8.38
CA LYS A 21 0.18 -5.57 8.12
C LYS A 21 -0.06 -4.29 7.34
N PHE A 22 0.56 -3.21 7.80
CA PHE A 22 0.46 -1.88 7.22
C PHE A 22 1.85 -1.25 7.10
N ALA A 23 2.10 -0.54 6.01
CA ALA A 23 3.28 0.31 5.84
C ALA A 23 2.88 1.70 5.37
N TYR A 24 3.64 2.70 5.84
CA TYR A 24 3.55 4.10 5.43
C TYR A 24 4.91 4.53 4.91
N ILE A 25 5.03 4.71 3.60
CA ILE A 25 6.26 5.03 2.89
C ILE A 25 6.10 6.45 2.34
N THR A 26 6.78 7.38 2.98
CA THR A 26 6.86 8.78 2.54
C THR A 26 8.07 8.96 1.61
N ASP A 27 8.44 10.22 1.37
CA ASP A 27 9.57 10.71 0.60
C ASP A 27 10.75 9.73 0.55
N THR A 28 10.97 9.14 -0.63
CA THR A 28 12.00 8.15 -0.88
C THR A 28 12.36 8.07 -2.37
N ALA A 29 13.65 7.84 -2.64
CA ALA A 29 14.08 7.47 -3.98
C ALA A 29 13.73 6.01 -4.26
N TYR A 30 13.67 5.64 -5.55
CA TYR A 30 13.51 4.24 -5.93
C TYR A 30 14.63 3.38 -5.35
N PHE A 31 14.23 2.33 -4.63
CA PHE A 31 15.09 1.34 -4.00
C PHE A 31 14.45 -0.04 -4.23
N GLU A 32 15.16 -0.93 -4.91
CA GLU A 32 14.59 -2.17 -5.44
C GLU A 32 14.11 -3.11 -4.31
N GLU A 33 14.87 -3.18 -3.23
CA GLU A 33 14.62 -4.08 -2.11
C GLU A 33 13.49 -3.59 -1.22
N LEU A 34 12.96 -2.37 -1.43
CA LEU A 34 11.78 -1.85 -0.72
C LEU A 34 10.62 -2.86 -0.73
N SER A 35 10.41 -3.51 -1.88
CA SER A 35 9.40 -4.55 -2.09
C SER A 35 9.53 -5.75 -1.13
N THR A 36 10.73 -6.06 -0.64
CA THR A 36 10.97 -7.18 0.27
C THR A 36 10.45 -6.90 1.69
N TYR A 37 10.51 -5.64 2.14
CA TYR A 37 10.06 -5.24 3.47
C TYR A 37 8.54 -5.20 3.62
N ILE A 38 7.81 -5.05 2.50
CA ILE A 38 6.36 -4.91 2.46
C ILE A 38 5.64 -6.14 1.86
N GLN A 39 6.32 -7.29 1.82
CA GLN A 39 5.81 -8.49 1.17
C GLN A 39 4.50 -8.98 1.82
N ASN A 40 3.45 -9.14 1.01
CA ASN A 40 2.10 -9.55 1.40
C ASN A 40 1.47 -8.65 2.47
N PHE A 41 1.75 -7.35 2.46
CA PHE A 41 1.09 -6.39 3.34
C PHE A 41 -0.38 -6.18 2.93
N ASN A 42 -1.25 -5.96 3.92
CA ASN A 42 -2.68 -5.73 3.67
C ASN A 42 -2.93 -4.34 3.09
N LEU A 43 -2.16 -3.35 3.54
CA LEU A 43 -2.20 -1.98 3.03
C LEU A 43 -0.80 -1.38 3.02
N VAL A 44 -0.43 -0.75 1.91
CA VAL A 44 0.74 0.13 1.82
C VAL A 44 0.28 1.49 1.34
N ILE A 45 0.61 2.52 2.11
CA ILE A 45 0.48 3.90 1.68
C ILE A 45 1.87 4.36 1.25
N ILE A 46 2.00 4.85 0.02
CA ILE A 46 3.28 5.12 -0.61
C ILE A 46 3.26 6.42 -1.39
N GLU A 47 4.36 7.17 -1.32
CA GLU A 47 4.54 8.39 -2.11
C GLU A 47 4.51 8.13 -3.62
N SER A 48 4.04 9.12 -4.36
CA SER A 48 3.83 9.07 -5.80
C SER A 48 3.88 10.47 -6.38
N THR A 49 4.95 11.20 -6.03
CA THR A 49 5.05 12.64 -6.27
C THR A 49 4.96 13.03 -7.73
N PHE A 50 5.41 12.15 -8.63
CA PHE A 50 5.49 12.45 -10.06
C PHE A 50 4.77 11.42 -10.93
N LYS A 51 4.36 11.88 -12.12
CA LYS A 51 3.99 11.03 -13.26
C LYS A 51 5.23 10.40 -13.88
N ASP A 52 5.06 9.32 -14.64
CA ASP A 52 6.17 8.57 -15.24
C ASP A 52 6.94 9.40 -16.29
N ASP A 53 6.29 10.37 -16.93
CA ASP A 53 6.93 11.31 -17.86
C ASP A 53 8.00 12.20 -17.19
N LEU A 54 7.91 12.37 -15.86
CA LEU A 54 8.83 13.15 -15.02
C LEU A 54 9.81 12.27 -14.23
N LYS A 55 10.02 11.01 -14.61
CA LYS A 55 10.91 10.07 -13.88
C LYS A 55 12.32 10.59 -13.60
N GLU A 56 12.90 11.38 -14.51
CA GLU A 56 14.24 11.95 -14.30
C GLU A 56 14.22 13.07 -13.23
N GLU A 57 13.13 13.85 -13.18
CA GLU A 57 12.91 14.82 -12.11
C GLU A 57 12.69 14.11 -10.77
N ALA A 58 11.89 13.05 -10.76
CA ALA A 58 11.66 12.19 -9.58
C ALA A 58 12.97 11.65 -9.03
N LYS A 59 13.82 11.07 -9.90
CA LYS A 59 15.14 10.57 -9.53
C LYS A 59 16.05 11.67 -8.97
N LYS A 60 16.10 12.83 -9.62
CA LYS A 60 16.92 13.96 -9.18
C LYS A 60 16.49 14.50 -7.82
N LYS A 61 15.18 14.49 -7.55
CA LYS A 61 14.59 14.98 -6.30
C LYS A 61 14.41 13.89 -5.24
N LEU A 62 14.86 12.67 -5.51
CA LEU A 62 14.76 11.52 -4.60
C LEU A 62 13.30 11.18 -4.21
N HIS A 63 12.42 11.18 -5.21
CA HIS A 63 11.01 10.79 -5.10
C HIS A 63 10.66 9.65 -6.05
N LEU A 64 9.46 9.10 -5.88
CA LEU A 64 8.87 8.09 -6.75
C LEU A 64 7.96 8.71 -7.81
N THR A 65 7.81 7.96 -8.90
CA THR A 65 6.65 8.13 -9.79
C THR A 65 5.51 7.22 -9.34
N ALA A 66 4.27 7.54 -9.71
CA ALA A 66 3.11 6.68 -9.44
C ALA A 66 3.29 5.26 -10.01
N LYS A 67 3.92 5.15 -11.18
CA LYS A 67 4.30 3.87 -11.78
C LYS A 67 5.29 3.10 -10.92
N LEU A 68 6.37 3.74 -10.44
CA LEU A 68 7.36 3.10 -9.58
C LEU A 68 6.73 2.61 -8.26
N ALA A 69 5.87 3.43 -7.65
CA ALA A 69 5.12 3.04 -6.46
C ALA A 69 4.29 1.77 -6.71
N ALA A 70 3.59 1.69 -7.84
CA ALA A 70 2.84 0.51 -8.24
C ALA A 70 3.74 -0.70 -8.54
N GLN A 71 4.90 -0.52 -9.15
CA GLN A 71 5.88 -1.59 -9.38
C GLN A 71 6.35 -2.22 -8.06
N ILE A 72 6.66 -1.37 -7.08
CA ILE A 72 7.09 -1.79 -5.74
C ILE A 72 6.00 -2.62 -5.07
N THR A 73 4.75 -2.14 -5.04
CA THR A 73 3.65 -2.82 -4.36
C THR A 73 3.18 -4.08 -5.10
N LYS A 74 3.25 -4.09 -6.44
CA LYS A 74 3.04 -5.28 -7.28
C LYS A 74 4.06 -6.38 -7.00
N LYS A 75 5.36 -6.05 -7.01
CA LYS A 75 6.45 -6.99 -6.70
C LYS A 75 6.28 -7.59 -5.31
N ALA A 76 5.82 -6.78 -4.35
CA ALA A 76 5.53 -7.19 -2.98
C ALA A 76 4.21 -7.94 -2.79
N LYS A 77 3.33 -8.03 -3.80
CA LYS A 77 1.98 -8.61 -3.69
C LYS A 77 1.14 -7.95 -2.58
N VAL A 78 1.23 -6.62 -2.50
CA VAL A 78 0.43 -5.83 -1.56
C VAL A 78 -1.05 -5.91 -1.95
N TYR A 79 -1.93 -6.08 -0.97
CA TYR A 79 -3.35 -6.20 -1.23
C TYR A 79 -4.04 -4.87 -1.59
N GLN A 80 -3.72 -3.79 -0.87
CA GLN A 80 -4.23 -2.44 -1.13
C GLN A 80 -3.09 -1.42 -1.15
N THR A 81 -3.07 -0.52 -2.14
CA THR A 81 -2.09 0.57 -2.25
C THR A 81 -2.79 1.92 -2.24
N GLY A 82 -2.44 2.79 -1.30
CA GLY A 82 -2.88 4.18 -1.31
C GLY A 82 -1.74 5.10 -1.75
N LEU A 83 -2.00 5.89 -2.77
CA LEU A 83 -1.05 6.86 -3.31
C LEU A 83 -1.16 8.18 -2.55
N ILE A 84 -0.03 8.75 -2.13
CA ILE A 84 0.07 10.02 -1.40
C ILE A 84 1.18 10.91 -1.95
N HIS A 85 1.35 12.09 -1.33
CA HIS A 85 2.48 13.01 -1.53
C HIS A 85 2.61 13.49 -2.98
N PHE A 86 1.50 13.93 -3.56
CA PHE A 86 1.43 14.44 -4.92
C PHE A 86 2.13 15.79 -5.04
N SER A 87 2.84 16.03 -6.15
CA SER A 87 3.44 17.34 -6.41
C SER A 87 2.38 18.43 -6.53
N GLU A 88 2.63 19.60 -5.93
CA GLU A 88 1.78 20.80 -6.00
C GLU A 88 1.49 21.27 -7.44
N ARG A 89 2.26 20.80 -8.43
CA ARG A 89 1.99 21.09 -9.85
C ARG A 89 0.66 20.51 -10.33
N TYR A 90 0.17 19.46 -9.68
CA TYR A 90 -1.09 18.81 -10.03
C TYR A 90 -2.24 19.56 -9.38
N THR A 91 -2.72 20.57 -10.10
CA THR A 91 -3.77 21.49 -9.63
C THR A 91 -5.16 21.02 -10.04
N LEU A 92 -5.26 20.09 -10.99
CA LEU A 92 -6.53 19.58 -11.49
C LEU A 92 -6.74 18.13 -11.04
N ASN A 93 -7.98 17.76 -10.75
CA ASN A 93 -8.35 16.37 -10.46
C ASN A 93 -7.94 15.40 -11.60
N LYS A 94 -7.95 15.87 -12.85
CA LYS A 94 -7.50 15.09 -14.01
C LYS A 94 -6.04 14.65 -13.85
N ASP A 95 -5.16 15.51 -13.35
CA ASP A 95 -3.74 15.19 -13.17
C ASP A 95 -3.57 14.06 -12.14
N LEU A 96 -4.35 14.10 -11.06
CA LEU A 96 -4.37 13.04 -10.06
C LEU A 96 -4.92 11.72 -10.62
N TYR A 97 -5.96 11.79 -11.46
CA TYR A 97 -6.47 10.60 -12.15
C TYR A 97 -5.46 10.01 -13.13
N GLU A 98 -4.61 10.83 -13.77
CA GLU A 98 -3.51 10.33 -14.60
C GLU A 98 -2.49 9.54 -13.77
N LEU A 99 -2.08 10.04 -12.59
CA LEU A 99 -1.22 9.29 -11.66
C LEU A 99 -1.84 7.94 -11.28
N LEU A 100 -3.13 7.94 -10.92
CA LEU A 100 -3.84 6.70 -10.57
C LEU A 100 -3.88 5.73 -11.74
N ASN A 101 -4.15 6.23 -12.95
CA ASN A 101 -4.22 5.41 -14.15
C ASN A 101 -2.85 4.79 -14.48
N GLU A 102 -1.76 5.54 -14.38
CA GLU A 102 -0.40 4.99 -14.55
C GLU A 102 -0.12 3.85 -13.56
N ALA A 103 -0.46 4.06 -12.28
CA ALA A 103 -0.28 3.05 -11.24
C ALA A 103 -1.14 1.80 -11.50
N GLN A 104 -2.40 1.97 -11.91
CA GLN A 104 -3.32 0.88 -12.23
C GLN A 104 -2.90 0.13 -13.50
N GLN A 105 -2.36 0.81 -14.51
CA GLN A 105 -1.80 0.14 -15.69
C GLN A 105 -0.61 -0.74 -15.35
N GLU A 106 0.23 -0.31 -14.41
CA GLU A 106 1.35 -1.12 -13.94
C GLU A 106 0.88 -2.29 -13.08
N TYR A 107 -0.11 -2.11 -12.20
CA TYR A 107 -0.69 -3.19 -11.40
C TYR A 107 -2.20 -3.37 -11.65
N PRO A 108 -2.62 -3.94 -12.79
CA PRO A 108 -4.04 -4.00 -13.19
C PRO A 108 -4.94 -4.77 -12.23
N ASN A 109 -4.38 -5.77 -11.55
CA ASN A 109 -5.10 -6.61 -10.59
C ASN A 109 -4.92 -6.10 -9.13
N GLY A 110 -4.23 -4.97 -8.94
CA GLY A 110 -4.01 -4.37 -7.64
C GLY A 110 -5.14 -3.43 -7.24
N ASN A 111 -5.48 -3.38 -5.95
CA ASN A 111 -6.41 -2.39 -5.43
C ASN A 111 -5.65 -1.10 -5.12
N ILE A 112 -5.61 -0.17 -6.06
CA ILE A 112 -4.90 1.10 -5.95
C ILE A 112 -5.90 2.25 -5.89
N PHE A 113 -5.71 3.19 -4.96
CA PHE A 113 -6.52 4.39 -4.81
C PHE A 113 -5.67 5.63 -4.52
N LEU A 114 -6.20 6.81 -4.85
CA LEU A 114 -5.64 8.09 -4.43
C LEU A 114 -6.12 8.39 -3.01
N ALA A 115 -5.19 8.62 -2.08
CA ALA A 115 -5.56 9.18 -0.79
C ALA A 115 -5.92 10.67 -0.94
N LYS A 116 -6.69 11.19 0.02
CA LYS A 116 -7.14 12.58 0.04
C LYS A 116 -7.10 13.10 1.47
N ASP A 117 -6.98 14.41 1.61
CA ASP A 117 -7.04 15.06 2.91
C ASP A 117 -8.32 14.69 3.65
N GLY A 118 -8.18 14.33 4.92
CA GLY A 118 -9.30 13.88 5.76
C GLY A 118 -9.85 12.48 5.45
N MET A 119 -9.27 11.74 4.49
CA MET A 119 -9.66 10.35 4.22
C MET A 119 -9.46 9.48 5.47
N LYS A 120 -10.44 8.61 5.76
CA LYS A 120 -10.40 7.70 6.91
C LYS A 120 -10.38 6.25 6.45
N LEU A 121 -9.45 5.49 7.01
CA LEU A 121 -9.35 4.05 6.80
C LEU A 121 -9.74 3.33 8.09
N LYS A 122 -10.65 2.36 8.00
CA LYS A 122 -11.01 1.48 9.11
C LYS A 122 -10.42 0.10 8.88
N ALA A 123 -9.59 -0.35 9.80
CA ALA A 123 -9.17 -1.75 9.86
C ALA A 123 -10.32 -2.63 10.38
N ASN A 124 -10.60 -3.75 9.69
CA ASN A 124 -11.38 -4.85 10.25
C ASN A 124 -10.47 -6.08 10.46
N LYS A 125 -11.01 -7.30 10.61
CA LYS A 125 -10.18 -8.49 10.83
C LYS A 125 -9.34 -8.90 9.60
N ASP A 126 -9.77 -8.54 8.40
CA ASP A 126 -9.26 -9.12 7.15
C ASP A 126 -8.69 -8.08 6.17
N LYS A 127 -9.11 -6.80 6.28
CA LYS A 127 -8.78 -5.74 5.33
C LYS A 127 -8.91 -4.33 5.91
N PHE A 128 -8.42 -3.36 5.15
CA PHE A 128 -8.68 -1.94 5.36
C PHE A 128 -9.88 -1.49 4.50
N ILE A 129 -10.80 -0.77 5.11
CA ILE A 129 -12.01 -0.24 4.46
C ILE A 129 -11.89 1.28 4.40
N ILE A 130 -11.96 1.84 3.20
CA ILE A 130 -12.05 3.28 2.97
C ILE A 130 -13.44 3.74 3.39
N LYS A 131 -13.52 4.75 4.25
CA LYS A 131 -14.76 5.37 4.71
C LYS A 131 -15.05 6.68 4.01
#